data_AF-G0JSR0-F1
#
_entry.id   AF-G0JSR0-F1
#
_cell.length_a   1.000
_cell.length_b   1.000
_cell.length_c   1.000
_cell.angle_alpha   90.00
_cell.angle_beta   90.00
_cell.angle_gamma   90.00
#
_symmetry.space_group_name_H-M   'P 1'
#
loop_
_entity.id
_entity.type
_entity.pdbx_description
1 polymer ?
#
loop_
_entity_poly.entity_id
_entity_poly.type
_entity_poly.pdbx_seq_one_letter_code
_entity_poly.pdbx_strand_id
1 'polypeptide(L)'
;MYSVSLFCKRNHLAIGAVRMLPRMAALVTGLLLLAGCAPSDYSEGINSFSQAISQANTTEQTLADSYEKVEIANYIQHFSGQKAVVDFSKCHGTPGPYKAGDCVVEVQGISSPTAPPSSMAGLTKYAALLSAVVADKTCASLQSDATSIASSISNMAKKAQQPTLEKAASPSASIVSTLGCLVIANEQLAILREATKDANPVIQKLVPLIARNDQDMYLTILEDNISQLDDATIAYNTAVRAYQKSNSASDLANSASDLAKVVSLTQVVNSAQVSQPGPLISKLATLHQTLTDALAAPTINLKMVENDAQGFVADAKVVGSAVKILANPQQP
;
A
#
# COMPACT_ATOMS: atom_id res chain seq x y z
N MET A 1 2.53 3.79 42.06
CA MET A 1 2.15 4.66 43.20
C MET A 1 1.87 6.05 42.66
N TYR A 2 0.83 6.67 43.21
CA TYR A 2 0.06 7.80 42.68
C TYR A 2 0.84 9.10 42.49
N SER A 3 0.64 9.76 41.35
CA SER A 3 0.88 11.21 41.19
C SER A 3 -0.43 11.95 41.48
N VAL A 4 -0.47 12.61 42.62
CA VAL A 4 -1.44 13.66 42.96
C VAL A 4 -0.62 14.88 43.33
N SER A 5 -0.87 16.01 42.66
CA SER A 5 -0.73 17.35 43.26
C SER A 5 -1.40 18.39 42.36
N LEU A 6 -2.66 18.69 42.70
CA LEU A 6 -3.26 20.00 42.45
C LEU A 6 -2.47 21.06 43.22
N PHE A 7 -2.17 22.19 42.60
CA PHE A 7 -2.03 23.45 43.34
C PHE A 7 -2.65 24.60 42.54
N CYS A 8 -3.89 24.92 42.94
CA CYS A 8 -4.58 26.16 42.61
C CYS A 8 -4.09 27.23 43.61
N LYS A 9 -3.36 28.25 43.14
CA LYS A 9 -2.94 29.39 43.98
C LYS A 9 -3.82 30.60 43.67
N ARG A 10 -4.72 30.87 44.62
CA ARG A 10 -5.55 32.07 44.74
C ARG A 10 -4.69 33.19 45.34
N ASN A 11 -4.70 34.39 44.76
CA ASN A 11 -4.29 35.61 45.46
C ASN A 11 -5.31 36.71 45.20
N HIS A 12 -5.66 37.40 46.29
CA HIS A 12 -6.74 38.36 46.45
C HIS A 12 -6.30 39.80 46.15
N LEU A 13 -7.26 40.54 45.56
CA LEU A 13 -7.66 41.94 45.82
C LEU A 13 -6.66 43.10 45.61
N ALA A 14 -7.07 44.02 44.71
CA ALA A 14 -7.10 45.45 45.01
C ALA A 14 -8.29 46.11 44.28
N ILE A 15 -9.23 46.65 45.06
CA ILE A 15 -10.39 47.44 44.63
C ILE A 15 -9.99 48.92 44.73
N GLY A 16 -10.10 49.66 43.64
CA GLY A 16 -10.00 51.12 43.61
C GLY A 16 -11.10 51.67 42.69
N ALA A 17 -12.08 52.33 43.29
CA ALA A 17 -13.28 52.84 42.64
C ALA A 17 -13.02 54.18 41.93
N VAL A 18 -13.42 54.29 40.65
CA VAL A 18 -13.79 55.56 40.03
C VAL A 18 -15.08 55.33 39.23
N ARG A 19 -16.06 56.21 39.47
CA ARG A 19 -17.44 56.19 38.97
C ARG A 19 -17.52 56.63 37.50
N MET A 20 -18.66 56.25 36.90
CA MET A 20 -19.31 56.78 35.68
C MET A 20 -18.98 56.10 34.34
N LEU A 21 -19.83 55.12 33.95
CA LEU A 21 -20.69 55.14 32.75
C LEU A 21 -21.23 53.71 32.47
N PRO A 22 -22.55 53.48 32.50
CA PRO A 22 -23.13 52.16 32.26
C PRO A 22 -23.57 52.00 30.80
N ARG A 23 -23.53 50.75 30.34
CA ARG A 23 -24.14 50.20 29.10
C ARG A 23 -23.32 50.39 27.82
N MET A 24 -23.19 49.29 27.05
CA MET A 24 -22.53 49.13 25.74
C MET A 24 -21.09 48.58 25.70
N ALA A 25 -20.75 47.59 26.53
CA ALA A 25 -19.53 46.77 26.32
C ALA A 25 -19.69 45.30 26.79
N ALA A 26 -20.90 44.75 26.70
CA ALA A 26 -21.21 43.38 27.14
C ALA A 26 -21.78 42.53 25.98
N LEU A 27 -21.17 42.62 24.79
CA LEU A 27 -21.59 41.85 23.62
C LEU A 27 -20.45 41.54 22.64
N VAL A 28 -19.23 41.26 23.13
CA VAL A 28 -18.11 40.76 22.27
C VAL A 28 -17.24 39.69 22.97
N THR A 29 -17.51 39.30 24.22
CA THR A 29 -16.62 38.41 24.99
C THR A 29 -17.29 37.10 25.43
N GLY A 30 -18.09 36.50 24.54
CA GLY A 30 -18.88 35.29 24.86
C GLY A 30 -18.87 34.18 23.81
N LEU A 31 -18.00 34.21 22.79
CA LEU A 31 -18.04 33.24 21.67
C LEU A 31 -16.68 32.74 21.16
N LEU A 32 -15.60 32.89 21.95
CA LEU A 32 -14.25 32.45 21.57
C LEU A 32 -13.65 31.34 22.46
N LEU A 33 -14.49 30.62 23.21
CA LEU A 33 -14.04 29.51 24.09
C LEU A 33 -14.59 28.12 23.68
N LEU A 34 -14.88 27.90 22.39
CA LEU A 34 -15.10 26.56 21.83
C LEU A 34 -13.93 26.07 20.94
N ALA A 35 -12.75 26.70 21.06
CA ALA A 35 -11.49 26.15 20.55
C ALA A 35 -10.91 25.17 21.60
N GLY A 36 -11.59 24.05 21.81
CA GLY A 36 -11.14 22.93 22.64
C GLY A 36 -11.09 21.68 21.77
N CYS A 37 -9.91 21.36 21.28
CA CYS A 37 -9.57 20.24 20.41
C CYS A 37 -10.05 18.89 20.97
N ALA A 38 -11.08 18.31 20.37
CA ALA A 38 -11.06 16.88 20.12
C ALA A 38 -10.53 16.72 18.69
N PRO A 39 -9.47 15.92 18.43
CA PRO A 39 -9.22 15.46 17.06
C PRO A 39 -10.53 14.87 16.55
N SER A 40 -10.89 15.16 15.31
CA SER A 40 -12.07 14.58 14.71
C SER A 40 -11.99 13.06 14.86
N ASP A 41 -13.01 12.47 15.51
CA ASP A 41 -13.10 11.04 15.87
C ASP A 41 -12.97 10.10 14.64
N TYR A 42 -13.04 10.66 13.44
CA TYR A 42 -12.84 9.96 12.17
C TYR A 42 -11.38 9.90 11.68
N SER A 43 -10.45 10.71 12.20
CA SER A 43 -9.07 10.76 11.69
C SER A 43 -8.32 9.43 11.88
N GLU A 44 -8.50 8.75 13.01
CA GLU A 44 -7.86 7.46 13.30
C GLU A 44 -8.31 6.36 12.33
N GLY A 45 -9.61 6.30 12.00
CA GLY A 45 -10.15 5.34 11.04
C GLY A 45 -9.64 5.58 9.61
N ILE A 46 -9.60 6.84 9.16
CA ILE A 46 -9.05 7.21 7.83
C ILE A 46 -7.56 6.88 7.74
N ASN A 47 -6.79 7.25 8.76
CA ASN A 47 -5.36 6.96 8.81
C ASN A 47 -5.09 5.44 8.83
N SER A 48 -5.88 4.68 9.58
CA SER A 48 -5.77 3.21 9.62
C SER A 48 -6.10 2.59 8.27
N PHE A 49 -7.14 3.06 7.58
CA PHE A 49 -7.42 2.67 6.19
C PHE A 49 -6.22 2.92 5.28
N SER A 50 -5.62 4.11 5.34
CA SER A 50 -4.44 4.43 4.53
C SER A 50 -3.23 3.57 4.86
N GLN A 51 -3.03 3.22 6.14
CA GLN A 51 -1.97 2.27 6.54
C GLN A 51 -2.21 0.87 5.99
N ALA A 52 -3.45 0.38 5.98
CA ALA A 52 -3.82 -0.90 5.38
C ALA A 52 -3.49 -0.94 3.88
N ILE A 53 -3.84 0.12 3.14
CA ILE A 53 -3.52 0.24 1.71
C ILE A 53 -2.00 0.30 1.47
N SER A 54 -1.27 1.09 2.28
CA SER A 54 0.20 1.17 2.19
C SER A 54 0.86 -0.18 2.49
N GLN A 55 0.34 -0.94 3.44
CA GLN A 55 0.85 -2.26 3.77
C GLN A 55 0.59 -3.26 2.62
N ALA A 56 -0.60 -3.21 2.01
CA ALA A 56 -0.90 -4.02 0.82
C ALA A 56 0.05 -3.69 -0.34
N ASN A 57 0.28 -2.40 -0.62
CA ASN A 57 1.22 -1.96 -1.66
C ASN A 57 2.65 -2.44 -1.40
N THR A 58 3.10 -2.48 -0.14
CA THR A 58 4.43 -3.02 0.21
C THR A 58 4.52 -4.52 -0.10
N THR A 59 3.45 -5.27 0.15
CA THR A 59 3.37 -6.69 -0.19
C THR A 59 3.37 -6.89 -1.71
N GLU A 60 2.60 -6.11 -2.47
CA GLU A 60 2.61 -6.13 -3.95
C GLU A 60 4.00 -5.81 -4.50
N GLN A 61 4.68 -4.79 -3.99
CA GLN A 61 6.03 -4.43 -4.46
C GLN A 61 7.04 -5.55 -4.25
N THR A 62 7.02 -6.17 -3.06
CA THR A 62 7.88 -7.34 -2.78
C THR A 62 7.58 -8.47 -3.75
N LEU A 63 6.30 -8.68 -4.07
CA LEU A 63 5.86 -9.70 -5.00
C LEU A 63 6.30 -9.40 -6.44
N ALA A 64 6.13 -8.16 -6.91
CA ALA A 64 6.53 -7.72 -8.25
C ALA A 64 8.05 -7.81 -8.46
N ASP A 65 8.85 -7.40 -7.47
CA ASP A 65 10.32 -7.54 -7.53
C ASP A 65 10.75 -9.02 -7.61
N SER A 66 10.02 -9.90 -6.93
CA SER A 66 10.31 -11.34 -6.92
C SER A 66 9.89 -12.01 -8.22
N TYR A 67 8.75 -11.60 -8.76
CA TYR A 67 8.26 -12.03 -10.06
C TYR A 67 9.23 -11.61 -11.17
N GLU A 68 9.73 -10.37 -11.15
CA GLU A 68 10.74 -9.90 -12.10
C GLU A 68 12.01 -10.76 -12.06
N LYS A 69 12.50 -11.14 -10.87
CA LYS A 69 13.67 -12.04 -10.76
C LYS A 69 13.44 -13.39 -11.42
N VAL A 70 12.26 -13.98 -11.23
CA VAL A 70 11.89 -15.26 -11.86
C VAL A 70 11.81 -15.10 -13.38
N GLU A 71 11.15 -14.05 -13.87
CA GLU A 71 11.06 -13.76 -15.31
C GLU A 71 12.44 -13.51 -15.94
N ILE A 72 13.34 -12.79 -15.25
CA ILE A 72 14.72 -12.60 -15.71
C ILE A 72 15.49 -13.94 -15.73
N ALA A 73 15.33 -14.79 -14.71
CA ALA A 73 15.96 -16.10 -14.67
C ALA A 73 15.47 -16.98 -15.84
N ASN A 74 14.16 -17.02 -16.08
CA ASN A 74 13.54 -17.72 -17.20
C ASN A 74 14.01 -17.18 -18.55
N TYR A 75 14.10 -15.85 -18.69
CA TYR A 75 14.67 -15.20 -19.87
C TYR A 75 16.11 -15.63 -20.12
N ILE A 76 16.98 -15.60 -19.10
CA ILE A 76 18.38 -16.02 -19.22
C ILE A 76 18.49 -17.50 -19.60
N GLN A 77 17.68 -18.37 -18.99
CA GLN A 77 17.66 -19.79 -19.33
C GLN A 77 17.21 -20.03 -20.77
N HIS A 78 16.12 -19.37 -21.19
CA HIS A 78 15.56 -19.51 -22.54
C HIS A 78 16.54 -19.07 -23.64
N PHE A 79 17.30 -18.00 -23.37
CA PHE A 79 18.28 -17.45 -24.31
C PHE A 79 19.72 -17.90 -24.03
N SER A 80 19.92 -18.93 -23.19
CA SER A 80 21.25 -19.45 -22.88
C SER A 80 21.98 -19.90 -24.15
N GLY A 81 23.24 -19.48 -24.28
CA GLY A 81 24.08 -19.75 -25.46
C GLY A 81 23.82 -18.83 -26.67
N GLN A 82 22.89 -17.88 -26.57
CA GLN A 82 22.62 -16.91 -27.64
C GLN A 82 23.41 -15.60 -27.45
N LYS A 83 23.57 -14.82 -28.54
CA LYS A 83 24.32 -13.55 -28.50
C LYS A 83 23.45 -12.43 -27.95
N ALA A 84 23.88 -11.82 -26.84
CA ALA A 84 23.32 -10.57 -26.34
C ALA A 84 23.85 -9.38 -27.14
N VAL A 85 22.97 -8.44 -27.46
CA VAL A 85 23.27 -7.18 -28.13
C VAL A 85 22.73 -6.04 -27.29
N VAL A 86 23.55 -5.02 -27.06
CA VAL A 86 23.09 -3.75 -26.48
C VAL A 86 22.79 -2.80 -27.62
N ASP A 87 21.51 -2.47 -27.81
CA ASP A 87 21.12 -1.48 -28.80
C ASP A 87 21.27 -0.06 -28.21
N PHE A 88 22.42 0.57 -28.50
CA PHE A 88 22.73 1.92 -28.05
C PHE A 88 21.78 3.00 -28.59
N SER A 89 21.02 2.71 -29.67
CA SER A 89 20.01 3.61 -30.20
C SER A 89 18.72 3.64 -29.37
N LYS A 90 18.50 2.60 -28.56
CA LYS A 90 17.34 2.48 -27.65
C LYS A 90 17.66 2.90 -26.22
N CYS A 91 18.88 3.33 -25.93
CA CYS A 91 19.22 3.80 -24.60
C CYS A 91 18.51 5.13 -24.30
N HIS A 92 17.90 5.24 -23.13
CA HIS A 92 17.34 6.47 -22.62
C HIS A 92 18.47 7.41 -22.21
N GLY A 93 18.60 8.54 -22.90
CA GLY A 93 19.57 9.58 -22.57
C GLY A 93 20.05 10.34 -23.81
N THR A 94 20.59 11.54 -23.60
CA THR A 94 21.39 12.21 -24.65
C THR A 94 22.62 11.37 -24.97
N PRO A 95 22.96 11.13 -26.25
CA PRO A 95 24.20 10.47 -26.64
C PRO A 95 25.39 11.09 -25.91
N GLY A 96 26.06 10.30 -25.05
CA GLY A 96 27.01 10.78 -24.06
C GLY A 96 27.44 9.63 -23.12
N PRO A 97 28.05 9.89 -21.95
CA PRO A 97 28.36 8.84 -21.00
C PRO A 97 27.07 8.26 -20.44
N TYR A 98 26.63 7.13 -20.99
CA TYR A 98 25.49 6.36 -20.49
C TYR A 98 25.71 5.96 -19.03
N LYS A 99 24.68 6.12 -18.21
CA LYS A 99 24.62 5.63 -16.83
C LYS A 99 24.14 4.18 -16.81
N ALA A 100 24.45 3.49 -15.72
CA ALA A 100 23.85 2.19 -15.46
C ALA A 100 22.31 2.33 -15.45
N GLY A 101 21.63 1.50 -16.24
CA GLY A 101 20.18 1.57 -16.43
C GLY A 101 19.70 2.39 -17.63
N ASP A 102 20.58 3.14 -18.31
CA ASP A 102 20.19 3.90 -19.49
C ASP A 102 19.94 3.00 -20.72
N CYS A 103 20.58 1.83 -20.76
CA CYS A 103 20.51 0.90 -21.88
C CYS A 103 19.83 -0.41 -21.50
N VAL A 104 19.01 -0.93 -22.40
CA VAL A 104 18.38 -2.25 -22.26
C VAL A 104 19.20 -3.27 -23.06
N VAL A 105 19.55 -4.38 -22.42
CA VAL A 105 20.16 -5.53 -23.09
C VAL A 105 19.07 -6.31 -23.79
N GLU A 106 19.29 -6.64 -25.07
CA GLU A 106 18.40 -7.48 -25.86
C GLU A 106 19.12 -8.77 -26.28
N VAL A 107 18.40 -9.89 -26.29
CA VAL A 107 18.88 -11.15 -26.88
C VAL A 107 17.91 -11.50 -28.00
N GLN A 108 18.43 -11.67 -29.22
CA GLN A 108 17.62 -11.80 -30.44
C GLN A 108 16.60 -10.66 -30.65
N GLY A 109 16.91 -9.44 -30.21
CA GLY A 109 16.00 -8.30 -30.30
C GLY A 109 14.82 -8.35 -29.31
N ILE A 110 14.87 -9.23 -28.31
CA ILE A 110 13.90 -9.31 -27.21
C ILE A 110 14.56 -8.75 -25.96
N SER A 111 13.97 -7.71 -25.37
CA SER A 111 14.42 -7.09 -24.13
C SER A 111 14.21 -7.99 -22.92
N SER A 112 15.08 -7.85 -21.92
CA SER A 112 14.84 -8.43 -20.59
C SER A 112 13.48 -7.99 -20.05
N PRO A 113 12.72 -8.89 -19.40
CA PRO A 113 11.52 -8.51 -18.65
C PRO A 113 11.85 -7.45 -17.61
N THR A 114 10.88 -6.57 -17.34
CA THR A 114 10.92 -5.59 -16.25
C THR A 114 9.73 -5.81 -15.32
N ALA A 115 9.87 -5.44 -14.05
CA ALA A 115 8.77 -5.51 -13.09
C ALA A 115 7.50 -4.84 -13.66
N PRO A 116 6.32 -5.48 -13.53
CA PRO A 116 5.08 -4.86 -13.95
C PRO A 116 4.83 -3.59 -13.13
N PRO A 117 4.27 -2.53 -13.73
CA PRO A 117 3.94 -1.32 -12.99
C PRO A 117 2.91 -1.62 -11.90
N SER A 118 3.09 -1.06 -10.70
CA SER A 118 2.18 -1.32 -9.57
C SER A 118 0.71 -1.05 -9.92
N SER A 119 -0.09 -2.07 -9.69
CA SER A 119 -1.54 -2.07 -9.81
C SER A 119 -2.19 -1.31 -8.63
N MET A 120 -1.55 -1.28 -7.45
CA MET A 120 -2.00 -0.52 -6.28
C MET A 120 -1.70 0.99 -6.31
N ALA A 121 -0.87 1.49 -7.22
CA ALA A 121 -0.41 2.89 -7.18
C ALA A 121 -1.55 3.93 -7.13
N GLY A 122 -2.66 3.67 -7.85
CA GLY A 122 -3.82 4.57 -7.84
C GLY A 122 -4.58 4.56 -6.51
N LEU A 123 -4.74 3.36 -5.93
CA LEU A 123 -5.41 3.16 -4.66
C LEU A 123 -4.60 3.72 -3.48
N THR A 124 -3.28 3.54 -3.53
CA THR A 124 -2.33 4.12 -2.56
C THR A 124 -2.36 5.63 -2.58
N LYS A 125 -2.34 6.25 -3.77
CA LYS A 125 -2.47 7.70 -3.91
C LYS A 125 -3.80 8.20 -3.34
N TYR A 126 -4.90 7.53 -3.67
CA TYR A 126 -6.22 7.88 -3.17
C TYR A 126 -6.29 7.82 -1.63
N ALA A 127 -5.81 6.73 -1.01
CA ALA A 127 -5.85 6.57 0.45
C ALA A 127 -4.97 7.61 1.18
N ALA A 128 -3.81 7.94 0.61
CA ALA A 128 -2.95 9.00 1.13
C ALA A 128 -3.64 10.38 1.07
N LEU A 129 -4.38 10.66 0.00
CA LEU A 129 -5.13 11.91 -0.13
C LEU A 129 -6.31 12.00 0.85
N LEU A 130 -7.01 10.89 1.15
CA LEU A 130 -8.02 10.89 2.22
C LEU A 130 -7.39 11.24 3.58
N SER A 131 -6.18 10.73 3.84
CA SER A 131 -5.43 11.04 5.07
C SER A 131 -4.93 12.48 5.10
N ALA A 132 -4.59 13.06 3.95
CA ALA A 132 -4.24 14.47 3.84
C ALA A 132 -5.42 15.39 4.18
N VAL A 133 -6.63 15.06 3.69
CA VAL A 133 -7.86 15.81 4.01
C VAL A 133 -8.07 15.92 5.52
N VAL A 134 -7.86 14.86 6.30
CA VAL A 134 -8.03 14.92 7.78
C VAL A 134 -6.91 15.66 8.50
N ALA A 135 -5.72 15.74 7.88
CA ALA A 135 -4.57 16.48 8.41
C ALA A 135 -4.63 17.99 8.11
N ASP A 136 -5.37 18.36 7.07
CA ASP A 136 -5.48 19.72 6.59
C ASP A 136 -6.17 20.68 7.56
N LYS A 137 -5.65 21.90 7.60
CA LYS A 137 -6.13 22.95 8.51
C LYS A 137 -6.56 24.20 7.77
N THR A 138 -6.58 24.17 6.44
CA THR A 138 -6.95 25.33 5.62
C THR A 138 -7.81 24.93 4.44
N CYS A 139 -8.66 25.85 4.02
CA CYS A 139 -9.61 25.67 2.93
C CYS A 139 -8.91 25.50 1.58
N ALA A 140 -7.81 26.23 1.39
CA ALA A 140 -7.01 26.13 0.17
C ALA A 140 -6.39 24.73 0.02
N SER A 141 -5.90 24.16 1.12
CA SER A 141 -5.40 22.79 1.14
C SER A 141 -6.53 21.79 0.84
N LEU A 142 -7.68 21.92 1.49
CA LEU A 142 -8.84 21.05 1.25
C LEU A 142 -9.33 21.07 -0.20
N GLN A 143 -9.29 22.24 -0.85
CA GLN A 143 -9.64 22.37 -2.27
C GLN A 143 -8.64 21.66 -3.19
N SER A 144 -7.36 21.78 -2.89
CA SER A 144 -6.29 21.08 -3.61
C SER A 144 -6.42 19.56 -3.43
N ASP A 145 -6.70 19.11 -2.21
CA ASP A 145 -6.89 17.70 -1.88
C ASP A 145 -8.12 17.12 -2.58
N ALA A 146 -9.27 17.80 -2.53
CA ALA A 146 -10.48 17.38 -3.25
C ALA A 146 -10.24 17.23 -4.77
N THR A 147 -9.53 18.18 -5.38
CA THR A 147 -9.16 18.13 -6.81
C THR A 147 -8.22 16.95 -7.10
N SER A 148 -7.26 16.72 -6.21
CA SER A 148 -6.30 15.62 -6.32
C SER A 148 -6.98 14.26 -6.13
N ILE A 149 -7.97 14.16 -5.25
CA ILE A 149 -8.78 12.95 -5.00
C ILE A 149 -9.57 12.61 -6.26
N ALA A 150 -10.33 13.55 -6.82
CA ALA A 150 -11.11 13.32 -8.03
C ALA A 150 -10.21 12.85 -9.19
N SER A 151 -9.05 13.50 -9.36
CA SER A 151 -8.04 13.08 -10.34
C SER A 151 -7.53 11.65 -10.08
N SER A 152 -7.34 11.27 -8.81
CA SER A 152 -6.93 9.92 -8.44
C SER A 152 -8.01 8.89 -8.76
N ILE A 153 -9.28 9.18 -8.47
CA ILE A 153 -10.41 8.29 -8.77
C ILE A 153 -10.57 8.12 -10.29
N SER A 154 -10.46 9.20 -11.06
CA SER A 154 -10.48 9.15 -12.53
C SER A 154 -9.37 8.25 -13.08
N ASN A 155 -8.15 8.37 -12.56
CA ASN A 155 -7.03 7.51 -12.94
C ASN A 155 -7.27 6.03 -12.56
N MET A 156 -7.87 5.77 -11.39
CA MET A 156 -8.28 4.41 -11.00
C MET A 156 -9.35 3.84 -11.93
N ALA A 157 -10.32 4.65 -12.36
CA ALA A 157 -11.36 4.23 -13.29
C ALA A 157 -10.81 3.84 -14.67
N LYS A 158 -9.80 4.58 -15.16
CA LYS A 158 -9.03 4.21 -16.36
C LYS A 158 -8.34 2.87 -16.20
N LYS A 159 -7.64 2.67 -15.08
CA LYS A 159 -6.97 1.39 -14.77
C LYS A 159 -7.96 0.23 -14.67
N ALA A 160 -9.17 0.48 -14.16
CA ALA A 160 -10.24 -0.51 -14.11
C ALA A 160 -10.86 -0.81 -15.50
N GLN A 161 -10.39 -0.16 -16.58
CA GLN A 161 -10.93 -0.28 -17.95
C GLN A 161 -12.43 0.04 -18.04
N GLN A 162 -12.91 0.99 -17.22
CA GLN A 162 -14.32 1.39 -17.16
C GLN A 162 -14.47 2.89 -17.50
N PRO A 163 -14.50 3.26 -18.79
CA PRO A 163 -14.56 4.67 -19.20
C PRO A 163 -15.87 5.36 -18.80
N THR A 164 -16.92 4.60 -18.49
CA THR A 164 -18.18 5.15 -17.95
C THR A 164 -18.04 5.64 -16.51
N LEU A 165 -17.19 4.99 -15.70
CA LEU A 165 -16.88 5.43 -14.34
C LEU A 165 -15.90 6.62 -14.31
N GLU A 166 -15.08 6.78 -15.35
CA GLU A 166 -14.21 7.96 -15.51
C GLU A 166 -15.01 9.26 -15.59
N LYS A 167 -16.13 9.25 -16.34
CA LYS A 167 -17.00 10.43 -16.49
C LYS A 167 -17.72 10.79 -15.18
N ALA A 168 -18.05 9.79 -14.36
CA ALA A 168 -18.67 9.98 -13.05
C ALA A 168 -17.69 10.56 -12.01
N ALA A 169 -16.40 10.23 -12.10
CA ALA A 169 -15.33 10.72 -11.22
C ALA A 169 -14.84 12.16 -11.54
N SER A 170 -15.62 12.94 -12.29
CA SER A 170 -15.29 14.33 -12.60
C SER A 170 -15.18 15.15 -11.30
N PRO A 171 -14.29 16.16 -11.23
CA PRO A 171 -14.09 16.93 -10.01
C PRO A 171 -15.44 17.49 -9.56
N SER A 172 -15.89 17.05 -8.38
CA SER A 172 -17.02 17.61 -7.66
C SER A 172 -16.61 18.99 -7.13
N ALA A 173 -16.32 19.91 -8.06
CA ALA A 173 -15.99 21.31 -7.83
C ALA A 173 -17.08 22.03 -7.01
N SER A 174 -18.26 21.43 -6.90
CA SER A 174 -19.38 21.87 -6.07
C SER A 174 -19.13 21.77 -4.57
N ILE A 175 -18.29 20.84 -4.07
CA ILE A 175 -18.19 20.57 -2.61
C ILE A 175 -17.61 21.79 -1.88
N VAL A 176 -16.50 22.34 -2.38
CA VAL A 176 -15.74 23.41 -1.71
C VAL A 176 -16.30 24.81 -2.01
N SER A 177 -17.23 24.94 -2.96
CA SER A 177 -17.70 26.26 -3.45
C SER A 177 -18.84 26.89 -2.66
N THR A 178 -19.54 26.14 -1.80
CA THR A 178 -20.92 26.54 -1.45
C THR A 178 -21.04 27.51 -0.27
N LEU A 179 -20.14 27.52 0.72
CA LEU A 179 -20.27 28.42 1.89
C LEU A 179 -18.90 28.60 2.53
N GLY A 180 -18.18 29.69 2.24
CA GLY A 180 -16.78 29.94 2.61
C GLY A 180 -16.35 29.34 3.95
N CYS A 181 -15.88 28.09 3.91
CA CYS A 181 -15.08 27.38 4.91
C CYS A 181 -15.30 27.77 6.39
N LEU A 182 -16.57 27.95 6.79
CA LEU A 182 -16.94 28.46 8.11
C LEU A 182 -16.54 27.49 9.23
N VAL A 183 -16.42 26.20 8.91
CA VAL A 183 -15.93 25.14 9.80
C VAL A 183 -15.15 24.10 8.98
N ILE A 184 -13.82 24.08 9.11
CA ILE A 184 -12.91 23.15 8.42
C ILE A 184 -13.33 21.68 8.61
N ALA A 185 -13.74 21.30 9.82
CA ALA A 185 -14.15 19.92 10.13
C ALA A 185 -15.39 19.45 9.35
N ASN A 186 -16.32 20.35 9.02
CA ASN A 186 -17.49 20.01 8.20
C ASN A 186 -17.11 19.83 6.73
N GLU A 187 -16.18 20.64 6.25
CA GLU A 187 -15.67 20.58 4.88
C GLU A 187 -14.87 19.30 4.64
N GLN A 188 -13.96 18.94 5.57
CA GLN A 188 -13.25 17.66 5.57
C GLN A 188 -14.22 16.49 5.43
N LEU A 189 -15.28 16.49 6.24
CA LEU A 189 -16.27 15.42 6.22
C LEU A 189 -17.06 15.36 4.91
N ALA A 190 -17.44 16.50 4.34
CA ALA A 190 -18.13 16.56 3.05
C ALA A 190 -17.26 15.98 1.93
N ILE A 191 -15.97 16.35 1.89
CA ILE A 191 -15.00 15.82 0.94
C ILE A 191 -14.86 14.30 1.11
N LEU A 192 -14.65 13.81 2.34
CA LEU A 192 -14.50 12.38 2.61
C LEU A 192 -15.72 11.56 2.18
N ARG A 193 -16.93 12.06 2.44
CA ARG A 193 -18.19 11.39 2.07
C ARG A 193 -18.34 11.27 0.56
N GLU A 194 -18.15 12.36 -0.18
CA GLU A 194 -18.32 12.30 -1.64
C GLU A 194 -17.18 11.51 -2.28
N ALA A 195 -15.94 11.68 -1.80
CA ALA A 195 -14.78 10.94 -2.28
C ALA A 195 -14.97 9.42 -2.17
N THR A 196 -15.40 8.95 -1.00
CA THR A 196 -15.60 7.50 -0.76
C THR A 196 -16.79 6.96 -1.55
N LYS A 197 -17.88 7.72 -1.64
CA LYS A 197 -19.03 7.39 -2.49
C LYS A 197 -18.66 7.26 -3.97
N ASP A 198 -17.90 8.20 -4.52
CA ASP A 198 -17.48 8.21 -5.92
C ASP A 198 -16.44 7.13 -6.23
N ALA A 199 -15.50 6.90 -5.30
CA ALA A 199 -14.46 5.89 -5.44
C ALA A 199 -15.00 4.46 -5.32
N ASN A 200 -16.07 4.24 -4.54
CA ASN A 200 -16.57 2.90 -4.25
C ASN A 200 -16.84 2.03 -5.50
N PRO A 201 -17.64 2.45 -6.50
CA PRO A 201 -17.87 1.63 -7.69
C PRO A 201 -16.59 1.34 -8.48
N VAL A 202 -15.62 2.26 -8.47
CA VAL A 202 -14.30 2.06 -9.11
C VAL A 202 -13.49 1.01 -8.35
N ILE A 203 -13.42 1.12 -7.03
CA ILE A 203 -12.67 0.21 -6.16
C ILE A 203 -13.24 -1.21 -6.21
N GLN A 204 -14.56 -1.37 -6.21
CA GLN A 204 -15.23 -2.68 -6.38
C GLN A 204 -14.87 -3.38 -7.70
N LYS A 205 -14.44 -2.63 -8.73
CA LYS A 205 -13.98 -3.18 -10.01
C LYS A 205 -12.47 -3.34 -10.08
N LEU A 206 -11.72 -2.40 -9.50
CA LEU A 206 -10.26 -2.40 -9.53
C LEU A 206 -9.66 -3.48 -8.63
N VAL A 207 -10.16 -3.63 -7.40
CA VAL A 207 -9.60 -4.57 -6.42
C VAL A 207 -9.57 -6.02 -6.92
N PRO A 208 -10.61 -6.57 -7.58
CA PRO A 208 -10.54 -7.91 -8.17
C PRO A 208 -9.47 -8.06 -9.24
N LEU A 209 -9.15 -7.00 -10.00
CA LEU A 209 -8.08 -7.03 -11.01
C LEU A 209 -6.70 -7.07 -10.34
N ILE A 210 -6.50 -6.25 -9.30
CA ILE A 210 -5.28 -6.26 -8.47
C ILE A 210 -5.12 -7.65 -7.84
N ALA A 211 -6.16 -8.18 -7.20
CA ALA A 211 -6.12 -9.49 -6.54
C ALA A 211 -5.76 -10.62 -7.52
N ARG A 212 -6.25 -10.57 -8.76
CA ARG A 212 -5.89 -11.53 -9.80
C ARG A 212 -4.44 -11.38 -10.22
N ASN A 213 -3.99 -10.16 -10.51
CA ASN A 213 -2.61 -9.89 -10.90
C ASN A 213 -1.61 -10.35 -9.82
N ASP A 214 -1.89 -10.04 -8.56
CA ASP A 214 -1.07 -10.49 -7.43
C ASP A 214 -1.12 -12.01 -7.28
N GLN A 215 -2.28 -12.64 -7.50
CA GLN A 215 -2.35 -14.09 -7.48
C GLN A 215 -1.53 -14.72 -8.62
N ASP A 216 -1.58 -14.16 -9.83
CA ASP A 216 -0.86 -14.69 -10.99
C ASP A 216 0.67 -14.58 -10.79
N MET A 217 1.16 -13.41 -10.36
CA MET A 217 2.59 -13.23 -10.00
C MET A 217 3.03 -14.22 -8.92
N TYR A 218 2.19 -14.41 -7.90
CA TYR A 218 2.45 -15.35 -6.81
C TYR A 218 2.57 -16.79 -7.28
N LEU A 219 1.65 -17.22 -8.15
CA LEU A 219 1.67 -18.57 -8.71
C LEU A 219 2.91 -18.80 -9.57
N THR A 220 3.32 -17.84 -10.39
CA THR A 220 4.57 -17.97 -11.18
C THR A 220 5.79 -18.17 -10.28
N ILE A 221 5.92 -17.41 -9.19
CA ILE A 221 7.03 -17.57 -8.24
C ILE A 221 6.97 -18.93 -7.53
N LEU A 222 5.77 -19.38 -7.17
CA LEU A 222 5.59 -20.67 -6.51
C LEU A 222 5.92 -21.83 -7.46
N GLU A 223 5.49 -21.76 -8.72
CA GLU A 223 5.80 -22.75 -9.76
C GLU A 223 7.30 -22.85 -10.01
N ASP A 224 8.01 -21.72 -10.08
CA ASP A 224 9.48 -21.70 -10.18
C ASP A 224 10.15 -22.35 -8.95
N ASN A 225 9.72 -22.02 -7.73
CA ASN A 225 10.24 -22.67 -6.53
C ASN A 225 9.98 -24.18 -6.49
N ILE A 226 8.82 -24.64 -7.00
CA ILE A 226 8.51 -26.07 -7.14
C ILE A 226 9.44 -26.72 -8.18
N SER A 227 9.69 -26.06 -9.32
CA SER A 227 10.65 -26.55 -10.32
C SER A 227 12.06 -26.66 -9.74
N GLN A 228 12.51 -25.63 -9.00
CA GLN A 228 13.81 -25.65 -8.34
C GLN A 228 13.92 -26.75 -7.27
N LEU A 229 12.82 -27.09 -6.59
CA LEU A 229 12.76 -28.19 -5.63
C LEU A 229 12.93 -29.56 -6.31
N ASP A 230 12.30 -29.74 -7.47
CA ASP A 230 12.46 -30.97 -8.27
C ASP A 230 13.92 -31.13 -8.72
N ASP A 231 14.51 -30.07 -9.29
CA ASP A 231 15.92 -30.05 -9.69
C ASP A 231 16.87 -30.32 -8.51
N ALA A 232 16.63 -29.70 -7.35
CA ALA A 232 17.43 -29.93 -6.14
C ALA A 232 17.31 -31.38 -5.64
N THR A 233 16.13 -31.99 -5.78
CA THR A 233 15.90 -33.39 -5.40
C THR A 233 16.65 -34.35 -6.33
N ILE A 234 16.66 -34.06 -7.63
CA ILE A 234 17.45 -34.81 -8.62
C ILE A 234 18.95 -34.68 -8.33
N ALA A 235 19.43 -33.47 -8.03
CA ALA A 235 20.83 -33.20 -7.68
C ALA A 235 21.25 -33.98 -6.42
N TYR A 236 20.46 -33.88 -5.34
CA TYR A 236 20.70 -34.63 -4.10
C TYR A 236 20.80 -36.14 -4.35
N ASN A 237 19.83 -36.73 -5.07
CA ASN A 237 19.85 -38.16 -5.39
C ASN A 237 21.09 -38.56 -6.21
N THR A 238 21.56 -37.67 -7.08
CA THR A 238 22.79 -37.87 -7.87
C THR A 238 24.03 -37.82 -6.98
N ALA A 239 24.12 -36.84 -6.08
CA ALA A 239 25.21 -36.71 -5.13
C ALA A 239 25.29 -37.90 -4.15
N VAL A 240 24.14 -38.39 -3.67
CA VAL A 240 24.06 -39.61 -2.84
C VAL A 240 24.63 -40.82 -3.58
N ARG A 241 24.26 -41.03 -4.85
CA ARG A 241 24.80 -42.13 -5.67
C ARG A 241 26.30 -42.00 -5.89
N ALA A 242 26.80 -40.78 -6.12
CA ALA A 242 28.23 -40.51 -6.25
C ALA A 242 28.98 -40.87 -4.96
N TYR A 243 28.48 -40.43 -3.81
CA TYR A 243 29.03 -40.77 -2.49
C TYR A 243 29.02 -42.29 -2.24
N GLN A 244 27.92 -42.99 -2.54
CA GLN A 244 27.85 -44.45 -2.38
C GLN A 244 28.89 -45.20 -3.22
N LYS A 245 29.27 -44.63 -4.38
CA LYS A 245 30.29 -45.21 -5.26
C LYS A 245 31.71 -44.90 -4.80
N SER A 246 31.98 -43.70 -4.31
CA SER A 246 33.33 -43.22 -4.00
C SER A 246 33.72 -43.34 -2.53
N ASN A 247 32.74 -43.30 -1.62
CA ASN A 247 32.88 -43.10 -0.18
C ASN A 247 33.79 -41.90 0.17
N SER A 248 33.83 -40.87 -0.68
CA SER A 248 34.69 -39.71 -0.48
C SER A 248 34.06 -38.65 0.43
N ALA A 249 34.89 -37.96 1.22
CA ALA A 249 34.43 -36.87 2.07
C ALA A 249 33.87 -35.68 1.25
N SER A 250 34.39 -35.46 0.03
CA SER A 250 33.90 -34.41 -0.87
C SER A 250 32.49 -34.71 -1.37
N ASP A 251 32.20 -35.96 -1.74
CA ASP A 251 30.88 -36.34 -2.24
C ASP A 251 29.85 -36.36 -1.10
N LEU A 252 30.28 -36.70 0.13
CA LEU A 252 29.44 -36.55 1.32
C LEU A 252 29.07 -35.09 1.57
N ALA A 253 30.03 -34.17 1.46
CA ALA A 253 29.79 -32.73 1.63
C ALA A 253 28.83 -32.18 0.56
N ASN A 254 28.98 -32.61 -0.70
CA ASN A 254 28.06 -32.24 -1.78
C ASN A 254 26.64 -32.75 -1.51
N SER A 255 26.49 -34.03 -1.12
CA SER A 255 25.19 -34.61 -0.76
C SER A 255 24.51 -33.88 0.40
N ALA A 256 25.27 -33.52 1.45
CA ALA A 256 24.75 -32.74 2.57
C ALA A 256 24.30 -31.33 2.16
N SER A 257 25.06 -30.67 1.27
CA SER A 257 24.72 -29.36 0.72
C SER A 257 23.43 -29.41 -0.10
N ASP A 258 23.30 -30.41 -0.98
CA ASP A 258 22.10 -30.58 -1.82
C ASP A 258 20.87 -30.93 -0.96
N LEU A 259 21.03 -31.75 0.08
CA LEU A 259 19.96 -32.04 1.03
C LEU A 259 19.49 -30.77 1.77
N ALA A 260 20.43 -29.92 2.21
CA ALA A 260 20.07 -28.65 2.84
C ALA A 260 19.26 -27.76 1.90
N LYS A 261 19.60 -27.74 0.61
CA LYS A 261 18.83 -27.03 -0.41
C LYS A 261 17.41 -27.59 -0.57
N VAL A 262 17.25 -28.92 -0.63
CA VAL A 262 15.93 -29.59 -0.70
C VAL A 262 15.06 -29.24 0.52
N VAL A 263 15.63 -29.30 1.73
CA VAL A 263 14.92 -28.95 2.97
C VAL A 263 14.48 -27.48 2.95
N SER A 264 15.36 -26.56 2.55
CA SER A 264 15.04 -25.13 2.44
C SER A 264 13.87 -24.87 1.47
N LEU A 265 13.96 -25.41 0.25
CA LEU A 265 12.91 -25.24 -0.76
C LEU A 265 11.59 -25.89 -0.35
N THR A 266 11.64 -27.04 0.34
CA THR A 266 10.44 -27.68 0.89
C THR A 266 9.74 -26.78 1.93
N GLN A 267 10.50 -26.13 2.81
CA GLN A 267 9.95 -25.18 3.79
C GLN A 267 9.32 -23.95 3.12
N VAL A 268 9.96 -23.44 2.07
CA VAL A 268 9.44 -22.32 1.26
C VAL A 268 8.10 -22.69 0.62
N VAL A 269 8.03 -23.81 -0.09
CA VAL A 269 6.81 -24.28 -0.77
C VAL A 269 5.69 -24.55 0.24
N ASN A 270 5.98 -25.20 1.37
CA ASN A 270 4.99 -25.46 2.41
C ASN A 270 4.44 -24.16 3.03
N SER A 271 5.31 -23.18 3.30
CA SER A 271 4.90 -21.89 3.87
C SER A 271 4.04 -21.08 2.90
N ALA A 272 4.35 -21.17 1.61
CA ALA A 272 3.61 -20.51 0.54
C ALA A 272 2.18 -21.04 0.34
N GLN A 273 1.91 -22.30 0.64
CA GLN A 273 0.56 -22.84 0.46
C GLN A 273 -0.46 -22.24 1.43
N VAL A 274 -0.02 -21.65 2.54
CA VAL A 274 -0.90 -21.25 3.66
C VAL A 274 -1.34 -19.77 3.56
N SER A 275 -0.71 -18.94 2.74
CA SER A 275 -0.92 -17.47 2.77
C SER A 275 -0.81 -16.84 1.40
N GLN A 276 -1.92 -16.84 0.65
CA GLN A 276 -1.98 -16.29 -0.71
C GLN A 276 -2.42 -14.81 -0.71
N PRO A 277 -1.87 -13.98 -1.62
CA PRO A 277 -2.16 -12.56 -1.68
C PRO A 277 -3.56 -12.23 -2.23
N GLY A 278 -4.09 -13.01 -3.19
CA GLY A 278 -5.39 -12.71 -3.81
C GLY A 278 -6.56 -12.56 -2.80
N PRO A 279 -6.75 -13.52 -1.86
CA PRO A 279 -7.76 -13.40 -0.81
C PRO A 279 -7.56 -12.20 0.12
N LEU A 280 -6.31 -11.83 0.43
CA LEU A 280 -6.01 -10.64 1.22
C LEU A 280 -6.45 -9.38 0.47
N ILE A 281 -5.96 -9.18 -0.76
CA ILE A 281 -6.26 -7.98 -1.56
C ILE A 281 -7.77 -7.82 -1.77
N SER A 282 -8.50 -8.91 -1.93
CA SER A 282 -9.97 -8.88 -2.05
C SER A 282 -10.67 -8.21 -0.84
N LYS A 283 -10.08 -8.28 0.37
CA LYS A 283 -10.61 -7.61 1.56
C LYS A 283 -10.52 -6.08 1.48
N LEU A 284 -9.70 -5.50 0.60
CA LEU A 284 -9.60 -4.04 0.45
C LEU A 284 -10.90 -3.41 -0.05
N ALA A 285 -11.64 -4.11 -0.91
CA ALA A 285 -12.95 -3.65 -1.38
C ALA A 285 -13.97 -3.61 -0.24
N THR A 286 -13.96 -4.62 0.64
CA THR A 286 -14.78 -4.66 1.85
C THR A 286 -14.37 -3.55 2.82
N LEU A 287 -13.08 -3.38 3.08
CA LEU A 287 -12.58 -2.33 3.97
C LEU A 287 -12.98 -0.93 3.47
N HIS A 288 -12.89 -0.67 2.17
CA HIS A 288 -13.36 0.57 1.58
C HIS A 288 -14.88 0.75 1.68
N GLN A 289 -15.65 -0.33 1.49
CA GLN A 289 -17.11 -0.31 1.69
C GLN A 289 -17.46 0.05 3.14
N THR A 290 -16.81 -0.60 4.13
CA THR A 290 -16.99 -0.28 5.56
C THR A 290 -16.71 1.20 5.83
N LEU A 291 -15.65 1.75 5.22
CA LEU A 291 -15.33 3.17 5.34
C LEU A 291 -16.43 4.07 4.74
N THR A 292 -16.90 3.73 3.54
CA THR A 292 -17.96 4.46 2.84
C THR A 292 -19.24 4.47 3.68
N ASP A 293 -19.65 3.32 4.21
CA ASP A 293 -20.86 3.16 5.02
C ASP A 293 -20.75 3.93 6.35
N ALA A 294 -19.60 3.85 7.02
CA ALA A 294 -19.37 4.54 8.28
C ALA A 294 -19.32 6.06 8.12
N LEU A 295 -18.84 6.58 6.98
CA LEU A 295 -18.90 8.00 6.65
C LEU A 295 -20.32 8.45 6.25
N ALA A 296 -21.11 7.60 5.59
CA ALA A 296 -22.49 7.89 5.22
C ALA A 296 -23.45 7.92 6.42
N ALA A 297 -23.07 7.30 7.54
CA ALA A 297 -23.88 7.25 8.74
C ALA A 297 -24.19 8.65 9.33
N PRO A 298 -25.39 8.85 9.93
CA PRO A 298 -25.75 10.11 10.60
C PRO A 298 -24.82 10.46 11.76
N THR A 299 -24.38 9.43 12.50
CA THR A 299 -23.36 9.53 13.54
C THR A 299 -22.11 8.82 13.05
N ILE A 300 -21.02 9.57 12.91
CA ILE A 300 -19.76 9.01 12.40
C ILE A 300 -19.07 8.26 13.53
N ASN A 301 -18.79 6.99 13.28
CA ASN A 301 -17.97 6.15 14.15
C ASN A 301 -17.10 5.26 13.26
N LEU A 302 -15.81 5.61 13.16
CA LEU A 302 -14.87 4.84 12.34
C LEU A 302 -14.10 3.77 13.12
N LYS A 303 -14.50 3.44 14.35
CA LYS A 303 -13.82 2.41 15.15
C LYS A 303 -13.84 1.04 14.47
N MET A 304 -14.95 0.71 13.78
CA MET A 304 -15.04 -0.52 13.00
C MET A 304 -14.05 -0.52 11.83
N VAL A 305 -13.92 0.60 11.11
CA VAL A 305 -12.93 0.77 10.03
C VAL A 305 -11.50 0.63 10.57
N GLU A 306 -11.21 1.22 11.73
CA GLU A 306 -9.92 1.11 12.39
C GLU A 306 -9.59 -0.35 12.74
N ASN A 307 -10.52 -1.06 13.37
CA ASN A 307 -10.35 -2.47 13.73
C ASN A 307 -10.17 -3.36 12.50
N ASP A 308 -10.99 -3.17 11.47
CA ASP A 308 -10.90 -3.92 10.21
C ASP A 308 -9.57 -3.66 9.50
N ALA A 309 -9.11 -2.40 9.50
CA ALA A 309 -7.82 -2.02 8.92
C ALA A 309 -6.64 -2.61 9.70
N GLN A 310 -6.70 -2.63 11.04
CA GLN A 310 -5.66 -3.27 11.86
C GLN A 310 -5.61 -4.79 11.64
N GLY A 311 -6.79 -5.44 11.55
CA GLY A 311 -6.89 -6.85 11.18
C GLY A 311 -6.31 -7.13 9.80
N PHE A 312 -6.62 -6.27 8.83
CA PHE A 312 -6.04 -6.35 7.49
C PHE A 312 -4.51 -6.20 7.53
N VAL A 313 -3.97 -5.23 8.27
CA VAL A 313 -2.52 -5.03 8.39
C VAL A 313 -1.84 -6.25 8.99
N ALA A 314 -2.46 -6.91 9.98
CA ALA A 314 -1.94 -8.15 10.55
C ALA A 314 -1.89 -9.27 9.51
N ASP A 315 -2.98 -9.50 8.79
CA ASP A 315 -3.04 -10.50 7.70
C ASP A 315 -2.02 -10.18 6.61
N ALA A 316 -1.90 -8.90 6.22
CA ALA A 316 -0.97 -8.45 5.20
C ALA A 316 0.49 -8.63 5.58
N LYS A 317 0.83 -8.56 6.88
CA LYS A 317 2.17 -8.89 7.37
C LYS A 317 2.46 -10.39 7.29
N VAL A 318 1.46 -11.25 7.56
CA VAL A 318 1.61 -12.70 7.42
C VAL A 318 1.86 -13.05 5.96
N VAL A 319 1.00 -12.58 5.05
CA VAL A 319 1.16 -12.78 3.61
C VAL A 319 2.48 -12.18 3.11
N GLY A 320 2.81 -10.95 3.52
CA GLY A 320 4.06 -10.30 3.15
C GLY A 320 5.30 -11.07 3.61
N SER A 321 5.23 -11.76 4.75
CA SER A 321 6.31 -12.63 5.22
C SER A 321 6.42 -13.90 4.36
N ALA A 322 5.30 -14.51 3.99
CA ALA A 322 5.27 -15.65 3.07
C ALA A 322 5.84 -15.29 1.69
N VAL A 323 5.45 -14.13 1.14
CA VAL A 323 6.00 -13.60 -0.12
C VAL A 323 7.51 -13.36 -0.01
N LYS A 324 8.02 -12.84 1.11
CA LYS A 324 9.46 -12.65 1.32
C LYS A 324 10.24 -13.96 1.38
N ILE A 325 9.67 -15.00 1.99
CA ILE A 325 10.26 -16.34 2.04
C ILE A 325 10.33 -16.94 0.63
N LEU A 326 9.23 -16.84 -0.12
CA LEU A 326 9.17 -17.23 -1.53
C LEU A 326 10.17 -16.48 -2.42
N ALA A 327 10.36 -15.19 -2.15
CA ALA A 327 11.26 -14.32 -2.88
C ALA A 327 12.74 -14.66 -2.70
N ASN A 328 13.11 -15.24 -1.55
CA ASN A 328 14.49 -15.48 -1.15
C ASN A 328 14.64 -16.87 -0.51
N PRO A 329 14.50 -17.96 -1.30
CA PRO A 329 14.58 -19.33 -0.78
C PRO A 329 15.95 -19.74 -0.22
N GLN A 330 16.96 -18.85 -0.32
CA GLN A 330 18.34 -19.06 0.13
C GLN A 330 18.71 -18.35 1.45
N GLN A 331 17.80 -17.61 2.08
CA GLN A 331 18.05 -17.00 3.39
C GLN A 331 17.20 -17.70 4.47
N PRO A 332 17.81 -18.44 5.42
CA PRO A 332 17.12 -18.95 6.60
C PRO A 332 16.76 -17.83 7.58
#